data_AF-F8PMH0-F1
#
_entry.id   AF-F8PMH0-F1
#
_cell.length_a   1.000
_cell.length_b   1.000
_cell.length_c   1.000
_cell.angle_alpha   90.00
_cell.angle_beta   90.00
_cell.angle_gamma   90.00
#
_symmetry.space_group_name_H-M   'P 1'
#
loop_
_entity.id
_entity.type
_entity.pdbx_description
1 polymer ?
#
loop_
_entity_poly.entity_id
_entity_poly.type
_entity_poly.pdbx_seq_one_letter_code
_entity_poly.pdbx_strand_id
1 'polypeptide(L)'
;MKEGEAAAFRTDWLENRVDAQQLGLDITNTYGSWPYFADKMEERFKDSFEKETAKNEILTLRQGNETAQAFFERFEEKKRWAGYTNRINEEFLVSLLRRNMNKPLVDRVIYGGHIPRDYQEWKRELIRIDYIWREREKEKKGSDTGKKPYSEQKKEGEKKKDGTGYTYTGSGERMEVDKAKFCTEGRCY
;
A
#
# COMPACT_ATOMS: atom_id res chain seq x y z
N MET A 1 35.27 -13.76 -27.91
CA MET A 1 34.69 -14.27 -26.65
C MET A 1 34.66 -13.10 -25.70
N LYS A 2 33.52 -12.80 -25.06
CA LYS A 2 33.49 -11.74 -24.04
C LYS A 2 34.22 -12.31 -22.82
N GLU A 3 35.37 -11.76 -22.46
CA GLU A 3 36.01 -12.09 -21.19
C GLU A 3 35.03 -11.75 -20.07
N GLY A 4 34.73 -12.72 -19.20
CA GLY A 4 33.82 -12.51 -18.08
C GLY A 4 34.40 -11.53 -17.07
N GLU A 5 33.54 -10.94 -16.24
CA GLU A 5 33.92 -9.97 -15.21
C GLU A 5 35.01 -10.49 -14.26
N ALA A 6 35.01 -11.80 -13.98
CA ALA A 6 36.07 -12.48 -13.23
C ALA A 6 37.43 -12.51 -13.94
N ALA A 7 37.44 -12.64 -15.27
CA ALA A 7 38.67 -12.62 -16.06
C ALA A 7 39.25 -11.19 -16.11
N ALA A 8 38.39 -10.19 -16.31
CA ALA A 8 38.76 -8.78 -16.28
C ALA A 8 39.29 -8.32 -14.90
N PHE A 9 38.67 -8.81 -13.81
CA PHE A 9 39.19 -8.54 -12.46
C PHE A 9 40.56 -9.16 -12.25
N ARG A 10 40.78 -10.40 -12.71
CA ARG A 10 42.09 -11.06 -12.59
C ARG A 10 43.18 -10.28 -13.33
N THR A 11 42.90 -9.80 -14.55
CA THR A 11 43.89 -9.03 -15.33
C THR A 11 44.18 -7.69 -14.66
N ASP A 12 43.14 -6.93 -14.29
CA ASP A 12 43.26 -5.66 -13.56
C ASP A 12 44.03 -5.82 -12.24
N TRP A 13 43.77 -6.90 -11.48
CA TRP A 13 44.48 -7.19 -10.24
C TRP A 13 45.98 -7.46 -10.46
N LEU A 14 46.33 -8.21 -11.50
CA LEU A 14 47.72 -8.55 -11.81
C LEU A 14 48.48 -7.34 -12.36
N GLU A 15 47.86 -6.54 -13.23
CA GLU A 15 48.44 -5.32 -13.80
C GLU A 15 48.76 -4.30 -12.71
N ASN A 16 47.78 -3.96 -11.86
CA ASN A 16 47.98 -3.02 -10.77
C ASN A 16 49.05 -3.48 -9.75
N ARG A 17 49.16 -4.80 -9.53
CA ARG A 17 50.21 -5.36 -8.66
C ARG A 17 51.60 -5.20 -9.28
N VAL A 18 51.74 -5.41 -10.58
CA VAL A 18 53.00 -5.22 -11.31
C VAL A 18 53.40 -3.74 -11.31
N ASP A 19 52.44 -2.84 -11.55
CA ASP A 19 52.68 -1.39 -11.53
C ASP A 19 53.11 -0.90 -10.15
N ALA A 20 52.43 -1.35 -9.08
CA ALA A 20 52.80 -1.00 -7.71
C ALA A 20 54.23 -1.47 -7.36
N GLN A 21 54.62 -2.65 -7.86
CA GLN A 21 55.98 -3.17 -7.67
C GLN A 21 57.03 -2.36 -8.44
N GLN A 22 56.72 -1.92 -9.67
CA GLN A 22 57.61 -1.07 -10.47
C GLN A 22 57.77 0.34 -9.88
N LEU A 23 56.72 0.87 -9.26
CA LEU A 23 56.72 2.16 -8.57
C LEU A 23 57.35 2.11 -7.16
N GLY A 24 57.79 0.93 -6.70
CA GLY A 24 58.39 0.75 -5.37
C GLY A 24 57.42 0.98 -4.21
N LEU A 25 56.11 0.89 -4.46
CA LEU A 25 55.08 1.00 -3.43
C LEU A 25 55.10 -0.23 -2.51
N ASP A 26 54.70 -0.05 -1.26
CA ASP A 26 54.58 -1.16 -0.31
C ASP A 26 53.43 -2.11 -0.70
N ILE A 27 53.79 -3.17 -1.41
CA ILE A 27 52.88 -4.23 -1.83
C ILE A 27 52.44 -5.12 -0.66
N THR A 28 53.16 -5.12 0.47
CA THR A 28 52.86 -6.04 1.58
C THR A 28 51.54 -5.71 2.27
N ASN A 29 51.16 -4.43 2.29
CA ASN A 29 49.92 -3.93 2.89
C ASN A 29 48.79 -3.68 1.86
N THR A 30 49.08 -3.85 0.56
CA THR A 30 48.11 -3.63 -0.53
C THR A 30 47.92 -4.94 -1.32
N TYR A 31 48.39 -5.02 -2.57
CA TYR A 31 48.16 -6.11 -3.52
C TYR A 31 48.78 -7.46 -3.14
N GLY A 32 49.65 -7.50 -2.14
CA GLY A 32 50.18 -8.71 -1.51
C GLY A 32 49.45 -9.14 -0.24
N SER A 33 48.57 -8.30 0.30
CA SER A 33 47.83 -8.59 1.53
C SER A 33 46.50 -9.29 1.23
N TRP A 34 46.21 -10.34 2.00
CA TRP A 34 44.91 -11.01 1.92
C TRP A 34 43.72 -10.08 2.25
N PRO A 35 43.77 -9.20 3.28
CA PRO A 35 42.66 -8.32 3.60
C PRO A 35 42.29 -7.36 2.45
N TYR A 36 43.29 -6.76 1.78
CA TYR A 36 43.05 -5.86 0.65
C TYR A 36 42.50 -6.63 -0.57
N PHE A 37 42.98 -7.84 -0.82
CA PHE A 37 42.40 -8.70 -1.85
C PHE A 37 40.96 -9.07 -1.58
N ALA A 38 40.65 -9.50 -0.34
CA ALA A 38 39.29 -9.85 0.06
C ALA A 38 38.35 -8.63 -0.05
N ASP A 39 38.80 -7.45 0.35
CA ASP A 39 38.03 -6.20 0.22
C ASP A 39 37.78 -5.83 -1.25
N LYS A 40 38.78 -5.91 -2.13
CA LYS A 40 38.60 -5.65 -3.57
C LYS A 40 37.76 -6.70 -4.29
N MET A 41 37.88 -7.96 -3.89
CA MET A 41 36.99 -9.03 -4.35
C MET A 41 35.55 -8.76 -3.90
N GLU A 42 35.36 -8.39 -2.64
CA GLU A 42 34.05 -8.05 -2.11
C GLU A 42 33.50 -6.78 -2.78
N GLU A 43 34.28 -5.73 -2.99
CA GLU A 43 33.85 -4.52 -3.70
C GLU A 43 33.37 -4.81 -5.13
N ARG A 44 34.08 -5.68 -5.85
CA ARG A 44 33.79 -5.99 -7.27
C ARG A 44 32.71 -7.05 -7.46
N PHE A 45 32.63 -8.04 -6.58
CA PHE A 45 31.73 -9.19 -6.74
C PHE A 45 30.60 -9.27 -5.72
N LYS A 46 30.64 -8.50 -4.62
CA LYS A 46 29.44 -8.34 -3.79
C LYS A 46 28.43 -7.60 -4.65
N ASP A 47 27.25 -8.19 -4.78
CA ASP A 47 26.19 -7.72 -5.67
C ASP A 47 25.76 -6.27 -5.38
N SER A 48 26.54 -5.33 -5.88
CA SER A 48 26.16 -3.92 -6.01
C SER A 48 24.89 -3.83 -6.84
N PHE A 49 24.73 -4.73 -7.81
CA PHE A 49 23.50 -4.88 -8.57
C PHE A 49 22.31 -5.31 -7.71
N GLU A 50 22.43 -6.31 -6.82
CA GLU A 50 21.33 -6.69 -5.92
C GLU A 50 21.01 -5.58 -4.92
N LYS A 51 22.03 -4.89 -4.39
CA LYS A 51 21.81 -3.76 -3.50
C LYS A 51 21.10 -2.62 -4.21
N GLU A 52 21.53 -2.27 -5.42
CA GLU A 52 20.91 -1.21 -6.22
C GLU A 52 19.51 -1.60 -6.70
N THR A 53 19.32 -2.87 -7.06
CA THR A 53 18.01 -3.45 -7.36
C THR A 53 17.09 -3.33 -6.15
N ALA A 54 17.55 -3.73 -4.97
CA ALA A 54 16.78 -3.60 -3.73
C ALA A 54 16.42 -2.15 -3.40
N LYS A 55 17.33 -1.19 -3.66
CA LYS A 55 17.02 0.25 -3.53
C LYS A 55 15.93 0.68 -4.52
N ASN A 56 15.97 0.23 -5.76
CA ASN A 56 14.94 0.57 -6.76
C ASN A 56 13.59 -0.10 -6.45
N GLU A 57 13.61 -1.34 -5.96
CA GLU A 57 12.42 -2.09 -5.57
C GLU A 57 11.74 -1.49 -4.34
N ILE A 58 12.49 -1.12 -3.29
CA ILE A 58 11.88 -0.50 -2.10
C ILE A 58 11.27 0.88 -2.42
N LEU A 59 11.82 1.59 -3.41
CA LEU A 59 11.24 2.84 -3.89
C LEU A 59 9.90 2.62 -4.60
N THR A 60 9.77 1.54 -5.37
CA THR A 60 8.59 1.27 -6.21
C THR A 60 7.57 0.35 -5.55
N LEU A 61 7.89 -0.27 -4.41
CA LEU A 61 7.01 -1.15 -3.66
C LEU A 61 5.70 -0.44 -3.30
N ARG A 62 4.57 -1.11 -3.52
CA ARG A 62 3.24 -0.62 -3.15
C ARG A 62 2.52 -1.67 -2.32
N GLN A 63 1.75 -1.23 -1.33
CA GLN A 63 0.89 -2.13 -0.55
C GLN A 63 -0.19 -2.79 -1.43
N GLY A 64 -0.83 -2.03 -2.31
CA GLY A 64 -1.91 -2.53 -3.15
C GLY A 64 -3.06 -3.11 -2.32
N ASN A 65 -3.49 -4.33 -2.64
CA ASN A 65 -4.57 -5.03 -1.93
C ASN A 65 -4.08 -5.88 -0.74
N GLU A 66 -2.76 -5.97 -0.54
CA GLU A 66 -2.15 -6.77 0.51
C GLU A 66 -2.38 -6.16 1.89
N THR A 67 -2.33 -7.00 2.93
CA THR A 67 -2.39 -6.54 4.32
C THR A 67 -1.15 -5.70 4.62
N ALA A 68 -1.28 -4.75 5.55
CA ALA A 68 -0.13 -3.95 5.99
C ALA A 68 1.00 -4.85 6.50
N GLN A 69 0.67 -5.96 7.18
CA GLN A 69 1.65 -6.92 7.66
C GLN A 69 2.47 -7.57 6.52
N ALA A 70 1.80 -8.09 5.48
CA ALA A 70 2.48 -8.69 4.34
C ALA A 70 3.35 -7.67 3.59
N PHE A 71 2.86 -6.43 3.44
CA PHE A 71 3.67 -5.34 2.90
C PHE A 71 4.93 -5.10 3.74
N PHE A 72 4.81 -5.05 5.07
CA PHE A 72 5.95 -4.80 5.94
C PHE A 72 6.97 -5.94 5.94
N GLU A 73 6.56 -7.19 5.77
CA GLU A 73 7.49 -8.33 5.61
C GLU A 73 8.40 -8.11 4.39
N ARG A 74 7.80 -7.79 3.23
CA ARG A 74 8.53 -7.48 1.99
C ARG A 74 9.36 -6.20 2.10
N PHE A 75 8.80 -5.17 2.72
CA PHE A 75 9.49 -3.88 2.89
C PHE A 75 10.73 -4.03 3.75
N GLU A 76 10.67 -4.75 4.88
CA GLU A 76 11.81 -4.98 5.77
C GLU A 76 12.90 -5.83 5.12
N GLU A 77 12.50 -6.83 4.32
CA GLU A 77 13.43 -7.61 3.53
C GLU A 77 14.21 -6.70 2.57
N LYS A 78 13.51 -5.93 1.71
CA LYS A 78 14.16 -5.02 0.77
C LYS A 78 14.97 -3.93 1.47
N LYS A 79 14.51 -3.46 2.64
CA LYS A 79 15.26 -2.53 3.50
C LYS A 79 16.60 -3.10 3.92
N ARG A 80 16.62 -4.38 4.33
CA ARG A 80 17.84 -5.10 4.73
C ARG A 80 18.80 -5.25 3.55
N TRP A 81 18.32 -5.68 2.38
CA TRP A 81 19.13 -5.83 1.17
C TRP A 81 19.68 -4.50 0.65
N ALA A 82 18.89 -3.43 0.72
CA ALA A 82 19.34 -2.08 0.35
C ALA A 82 20.35 -1.48 1.35
N GLY A 83 20.48 -2.08 2.54
CA GLY A 83 21.36 -1.62 3.61
C GLY A 83 20.86 -0.40 4.37
N TYR A 84 19.55 -0.13 4.36
CA TYR A 84 18.96 0.97 5.11
C TYR A 84 18.79 0.59 6.58
N THR A 85 19.17 1.50 7.48
CA THR A 85 19.03 1.31 8.92
C THR A 85 18.12 2.36 9.52
N ASN A 86 17.34 1.98 10.53
CA ASN A 86 16.42 2.90 11.20
C ASN A 86 17.17 4.08 11.85
N ARG A 87 18.43 3.91 12.26
CA ARG A 87 19.21 4.98 12.92
C ARG A 87 19.67 6.08 11.96
N ILE A 88 19.98 5.72 10.72
CA ILE A 88 20.61 6.64 9.75
C ILE A 88 19.57 7.15 8.75
N ASN A 89 18.58 6.33 8.40
CA ASN A 89 17.66 6.59 7.30
C ASN A 89 16.20 6.73 7.76
N GLU A 90 15.94 7.09 9.01
CA GLU A 90 14.59 7.11 9.58
C GLU A 90 13.61 7.94 8.77
N GLU A 91 13.91 9.23 8.56
CA GLU A 91 13.04 10.16 7.84
C GLU A 91 12.75 9.68 6.41
N PHE A 92 13.78 9.17 5.74
CA PHE A 92 13.65 8.58 4.42
C PHE A 92 12.72 7.37 4.44
N LEU A 93 12.89 6.43 5.37
CA LEU A 93 12.03 5.26 5.50
C LEU A 93 10.59 5.65 5.80
N VAL A 94 10.36 6.63 6.68
CA VAL A 94 9.02 7.17 6.96
C VAL A 94 8.41 7.80 5.71
N SER A 95 9.19 8.57 4.93
CA SER A 95 8.73 9.14 3.66
C SER A 95 8.33 8.06 2.65
N LEU A 96 9.08 6.94 2.60
CA LEU A 96 8.75 5.79 1.77
C LEU A 96 7.46 5.13 2.22
N LEU A 97 7.26 4.93 3.53
CA LEU A 97 6.00 4.38 4.06
C LEU A 97 4.80 5.24 3.66
N ARG A 98 4.90 6.57 3.83
CA ARG A 98 3.83 7.51 3.45
C ARG A 98 3.50 7.44 1.95
N ARG A 99 4.50 7.20 1.11
CA ARG A 99 4.31 7.07 -0.34
C ARG A 99 3.77 5.70 -0.74
N ASN A 100 4.32 4.63 -0.17
CA ASN A 100 4.15 3.26 -0.65
C ASN A 100 2.89 2.58 -0.10
N MET A 101 2.43 3.02 1.08
CA MET A 101 1.21 2.53 1.72
C MET A 101 -0.05 3.15 1.11
N ASN A 102 -1.18 2.49 1.34
CA ASN A 102 -2.47 3.01 0.91
C ASN A 102 -2.79 4.35 1.60
N LYS A 103 -3.04 5.39 0.80
CA LYS A 103 -3.31 6.76 1.28
C LYS A 103 -4.37 6.82 2.39
N PRO A 104 -5.53 6.10 2.31
CA PRO A 104 -6.53 6.16 3.38
C PRO A 104 -6.02 5.67 4.74
N LEU A 105 -5.09 4.71 4.75
CA LEU A 105 -4.48 4.24 6.00
C LEU A 105 -3.52 5.28 6.55
N VAL A 106 -2.67 5.85 5.69
CA VAL A 106 -1.71 6.90 6.06
C VAL A 106 -2.43 8.15 6.57
N ASP A 107 -3.46 8.62 5.86
CA ASP A 107 -4.27 9.77 6.26
C ASP A 107 -4.92 9.53 7.62
N ARG A 108 -5.41 8.32 7.88
CA ARG A 108 -6.00 7.98 9.18
C ARG A 108 -4.98 7.97 10.31
N VAL A 109 -3.73 7.60 10.05
CA VAL A 109 -2.64 7.75 11.03
C VAL A 109 -2.35 9.24 11.29
N ILE A 110 -2.22 10.05 10.24
CA ILE A 110 -1.87 11.48 10.35
C ILE A 110 -2.96 12.27 11.07
N TYR A 111 -4.21 12.11 10.65
CA TYR A 111 -5.36 12.84 11.20
C TYR A 111 -5.98 12.15 12.42
N GLY A 112 -5.49 10.97 12.80
CA GLY A 112 -5.98 10.18 13.94
C GLY A 112 -5.61 10.74 15.32
N GLY A 113 -5.00 11.93 15.38
CA GLY A 113 -4.65 12.64 16.62
C GLY A 113 -3.28 12.29 17.21
N HIS A 114 -2.70 11.14 16.84
CA HIS A 114 -1.35 10.74 17.24
C HIS A 114 -0.48 10.52 16.00
N ILE A 115 0.32 11.53 15.65
CA ILE A 115 1.31 11.42 14.57
C ILE A 115 2.52 10.66 15.11
N PRO A 116 2.82 9.47 14.56
CA PRO A 116 3.96 8.69 15.03
C PRO A 116 5.28 9.41 14.71
N ARG A 117 6.23 9.35 15.66
CA ARG A 117 7.53 10.03 15.53
C ARG A 117 8.53 9.16 14.79
N ASP A 118 8.54 7.87 15.12
CA ASP A 118 9.58 6.94 14.70
C ASP A 118 9.05 5.92 13.70
N TYR A 119 9.94 5.32 12.91
CA TYR A 119 9.58 4.28 11.95
C TYR A 119 8.85 3.10 12.60
N GLN A 120 9.26 2.71 13.82
CA GLN A 120 8.62 1.60 14.55
C GLN A 120 7.19 1.92 14.98
N GLU A 121 6.93 3.17 15.38
CA GLU A 121 5.57 3.59 15.73
C GLU A 121 4.69 3.64 14.47
N TRP A 122 5.21 4.18 13.36
CA TRP A 122 4.53 4.15 12.07
C TRP A 122 4.12 2.74 11.67
N LYS A 123 5.04 1.76 11.80
CA LYS A 123 4.76 0.36 11.49
C LYS A 123 3.63 -0.21 12.34
N ARG A 124 3.69 -0.03 13.67
CA ARG A 124 2.66 -0.54 14.59
C ARG A 124 1.29 0.07 14.31
N GLU A 125 1.24 1.38 14.10
CA GLU A 125 0.01 2.12 13.87
C GLU A 125 -0.65 1.74 12.54
N LEU A 126 0.13 1.64 11.46
CA LEU A 126 -0.38 1.21 10.16
C LEU A 126 -0.94 -0.21 10.17
N ILE A 127 -0.25 -1.15 10.84
CA ILE A 127 -0.75 -2.53 11.00
C ILE A 127 -2.07 -2.53 11.78
N ARG A 128 -2.14 -1.79 12.89
CA ARG A 128 -3.36 -1.70 13.71
C ARG A 128 -4.54 -1.15 12.91
N ILE A 129 -4.34 -0.07 12.16
CA ILE A 129 -5.42 0.57 11.39
C ILE A 129 -5.87 -0.32 10.23
N ASP A 130 -4.94 -0.97 9.51
CA ASP A 130 -5.29 -1.91 8.45
C ASP A 130 -6.14 -3.07 8.99
N TYR A 131 -5.76 -3.64 10.13
CA TYR A 131 -6.53 -4.69 10.80
C TYR A 131 -7.96 -4.22 11.11
N ILE A 132 -8.12 -3.08 11.79
CA ILE A 132 -9.43 -2.52 12.13
C ILE A 132 -10.27 -2.24 10.88
N TRP A 133 -9.66 -1.70 9.81
CA TRP A 133 -10.36 -1.42 8.56
C TRP A 133 -10.89 -2.71 7.92
N ARG A 134 -10.05 -3.76 7.84
CA ARG A 134 -10.42 -5.05 7.26
C ARG A 134 -11.52 -5.75 8.08
N GLU A 135 -11.47 -5.69 9.40
CA GLU A 135 -12.53 -6.24 10.25
C GLU A 135 -13.88 -5.54 10.00
N ARG A 136 -13.91 -4.20 9.92
CA ARG A 136 -15.14 -3.46 9.57
C ARG A 136 -15.67 -3.81 8.18
N GLU A 137 -14.80 -4.02 7.20
CA GLU A 137 -15.21 -4.41 5.86
C GLU A 137 -15.85 -5.81 5.84
N LYS A 138 -15.42 -6.73 6.72
CA LYS A 138 -16.08 -8.03 6.91
C LYS A 138 -17.47 -7.87 7.55
N GLU A 139 -17.60 -7.02 8.57
CA GLU A 139 -18.88 -6.74 9.24
C GLU A 139 -19.92 -6.16 8.28
N LYS A 140 -19.52 -5.20 7.43
CA LYS A 140 -20.41 -4.63 6.39
C LYS A 140 -20.89 -5.68 5.40
N LYS A 141 -20.00 -6.58 4.95
CA LYS A 141 -20.37 -7.69 4.05
C LYS A 141 -21.31 -8.68 4.74
N GLY A 142 -21.16 -8.87 6.05
CA GLY A 142 -22.07 -9.69 6.86
C GLY A 142 -23.43 -9.04 7.14
N SER A 143 -23.55 -7.71 7.03
CA SER A 143 -24.81 -6.98 7.27
C SER A 143 -25.67 -6.78 6.02
N ASP A 144 -25.17 -7.05 4.81
CA ASP A 144 -25.92 -6.84 3.56
C ASP A 144 -26.89 -8.00 3.24
N THR A 145 -26.88 -9.09 4.03
CA THR A 145 -27.91 -10.15 4.01
C THR A 145 -29.26 -9.70 4.61
N GLY A 146 -29.38 -8.45 5.05
CA GLY A 146 -30.59 -7.91 5.71
C GLY A 146 -31.32 -6.78 4.99
N LYS A 147 -30.93 -6.38 3.77
CA LYS A 147 -31.75 -5.43 3.00
C LYS A 147 -32.92 -6.15 2.35
N LYS A 148 -34.01 -6.34 3.12
CA LYS A 148 -35.34 -6.44 2.51
C LYS A 148 -35.50 -5.24 1.58
N PRO A 149 -35.99 -5.40 0.33
CA PRO A 149 -36.36 -4.26 -0.47
C PRO A 149 -37.36 -3.45 0.34
N TYR A 150 -37.08 -2.16 0.50
CA TYR A 150 -37.99 -1.21 1.11
C TYR A 150 -39.30 -1.26 0.33
N SER A 151 -40.28 -2.01 0.84
CA SER A 151 -41.65 -1.86 0.42
C SER A 151 -42.02 -0.43 0.81
N GLU A 152 -42.28 0.41 -0.18
CA GLU A 152 -42.95 1.69 -0.02
C GLU A 152 -44.23 1.49 0.78
N GLN A 153 -44.13 1.60 2.10
CA GLN A 153 -45.29 1.86 2.93
C GLN A 153 -45.69 3.30 2.62
N LYS A 154 -46.64 3.45 1.69
CA LYS A 154 -47.42 4.67 1.51
C LYS A 154 -47.81 5.16 2.90
N LYS A 155 -47.29 6.32 3.32
CA LYS A 155 -47.83 7.06 4.45
C LYS A 155 -49.23 7.50 4.03
N GLU A 156 -50.22 6.76 4.46
CA GLU A 156 -51.62 7.16 4.38
C GLU A 156 -51.75 8.47 5.19
N GLY A 157 -52.08 9.56 4.49
CA GLY A 157 -52.07 10.90 5.04
C GLY A 157 -52.99 11.00 6.26
N GLU A 158 -52.40 11.40 7.40
CA GLU A 158 -53.13 11.73 8.61
C GLU A 158 -54.21 12.79 8.31
N LYS A 159 -55.48 12.43 8.52
CA LYS A 159 -56.57 13.39 8.55
C LYS A 159 -56.49 14.21 9.84
N LYS A 160 -55.88 15.39 9.79
CA LYS A 160 -56.02 16.39 10.86
C LYS A 160 -57.33 17.16 10.67
N LYS A 161 -58.07 17.33 11.77
CA LYS A 161 -59.43 17.88 11.79
C LYS A 161 -59.38 19.26 12.42
N ASP A 162 -59.38 20.30 11.60
CA ASP A 162 -59.53 21.67 12.05
C ASP A 162 -60.96 22.15 11.72
N GLY A 163 -61.51 22.99 12.60
CA GLY A 163 -62.95 23.30 12.73
C GLY A 163 -63.65 24.01 11.56
N THR A 164 -63.15 23.92 10.32
CA THR A 164 -63.79 24.57 9.16
C THR A 164 -63.70 23.74 7.86
N GLY A 165 -63.48 22.42 7.92
CA GLY A 165 -63.60 21.50 6.77
C GLY A 165 -62.33 20.72 6.42
N TYR A 166 -62.47 19.73 5.52
CA TYR A 166 -61.36 18.86 5.06
C TYR A 166 -60.52 19.55 3.99
N THR A 167 -59.22 19.72 4.23
CA THR A 167 -58.25 20.14 3.21
C THR A 167 -57.41 18.94 2.77
N TYR A 168 -57.52 18.57 1.50
CA TYR A 168 -56.65 17.55 0.87
C TYR A 168 -55.34 18.22 0.44
N THR A 169 -54.31 18.17 1.28
CA THR A 169 -52.96 18.62 0.92
C THR A 169 -52.18 17.47 0.29
N GLY A 170 -52.44 17.21 -0.99
CA GLY A 170 -51.71 16.21 -1.76
C GLY A 170 -51.81 16.52 -3.24
N SER A 171 -50.67 16.74 -3.89
CA SER A 171 -50.54 16.75 -5.34
C SER A 171 -51.19 15.49 -5.91
N GLY A 172 -52.25 15.67 -6.69
CA GLY A 172 -53.13 14.59 -7.15
C GLY A 172 -52.37 13.38 -7.69
N GLU A 173 -52.66 12.20 -7.13
CA GLU A 173 -52.24 10.92 -7.71
C GLU A 173 -52.77 10.82 -9.15
N ARG A 174 -51.91 10.40 -10.08
CA ARG A 174 -52.35 10.00 -11.43
C ARG A 174 -53.33 8.84 -11.27
N MET A 175 -54.53 8.99 -11.83
CA MET A 175 -55.54 7.95 -11.85
C MET A 175 -55.00 6.74 -12.61
N GLU A 176 -54.68 5.65 -11.89
CA GLU A 176 -54.34 4.36 -12.50
C GLU A 176 -55.63 3.72 -13.03
N VAL A 177 -55.97 4.05 -14.29
CA VAL A 177 -57.09 3.43 -14.99
C VAL A 177 -56.62 2.10 -15.57
N ASP A 178 -56.79 1.04 -14.78
CA ASP A 178 -56.47 -0.32 -15.20
C ASP A 178 -57.57 -0.83 -16.15
N LYS A 179 -57.49 -0.46 -17.43
CA LYS A 179 -58.49 -0.76 -18.47
C LYS A 179 -58.90 -2.23 -18.53
N ALA A 180 -57.97 -3.15 -18.21
CA ALA A 180 -58.23 -4.59 -18.24
C ALA A 180 -59.26 -5.04 -17.19
N LYS A 181 -59.31 -4.36 -16.03
CA LYS A 181 -60.17 -4.73 -14.90
C LYS A 181 -61.62 -4.27 -15.09
N PHE A 182 -61.84 -3.11 -15.71
CA PHE A 182 -63.17 -2.59 -16.00
C PHE A 182 -63.91 -3.37 -17.10
N CYS A 183 -63.17 -3.91 -18.08
CA CYS A 183 -63.74 -4.78 -19.11
C CYS A 183 -64.27 -6.11 -18.53
N THR A 184 -63.57 -6.69 -17.54
CA THR A 184 -64.01 -7.95 -16.91
C THR A 184 -65.24 -7.79 -16.01
N GLU A 185 -65.49 -6.57 -15.52
CA GLU A 185 -66.61 -6.25 -14.64
C GLU A 185 -67.84 -5.68 -15.39
N GLY A 186 -67.80 -5.64 -16.72
CA GLY A 186 -68.95 -5.26 -17.55
C GLY A 186 -69.36 -3.78 -17.44
N ARG A 187 -68.46 -2.90 -16.99
CA ARG A 187 -68.70 -1.44 -16.85
C ARG A 187 -67.95 -0.63 -17.91
N CYS A 188 -67.99 -1.09 -19.15
CA CYS A 188 -67.60 -0.27 -20.29
C CYS A 188 -68.85 0.33 -20.92
N TYR A 189 -68.91 1.66 -20.99
CA TYR A 189 -69.86 2.41 -21.82
C TYR A 189 -69.15 2.91 -23.08
#